data_AF-A0A919RYC1-F1
#
_entry.id   AF-A0A919RYC1-F1
#
_cell.length_a   1.000
_cell.length_b   1.000
_cell.length_c   1.000
_cell.angle_alpha   90.00
_cell.angle_beta   90.00
_cell.angle_gamma   90.00
#
_symmetry.space_group_name_H-M   'P 1'
#
loop_
_entity.id
_entity.type
_entity.pdbx_description
1 polymer ?
#
loop_
_entity_poly.entity_id
_entity_poly.type
_entity_poly.pdbx_seq_one_letter_code
_entity_poly.pdbx_strand_id
1 'polypeptide(L)'
;MNINLELIDELRKRANVSYEEAKAALEKCNGNILEALVYLEKQNKVKSEEDNSLLTKMKKLLAKGNSTKFIVKKKENIAISVPVTLAGVVTVVAPHITILSLGIALIAGYRIKFEGKNGENMKVNKTFDKISVAVDTAKKKLTEDDASK
;
A
#
# COMPACT_ATOMS: atom_id res chain seq x y z
N MET A 1 4.66 -7.81 42.96
CA MET A 1 5.24 -7.59 41.60
C MET A 1 4.79 -6.20 41.17
N ASN A 2 5.70 -5.24 40.97
CA ASN A 2 5.35 -3.82 40.84
C ASN A 2 5.81 -3.26 39.49
N ILE A 3 5.04 -3.54 38.43
CA ILE A 3 5.27 -2.95 37.12
C ILE A 3 4.57 -1.60 37.11
N ASN A 4 5.35 -0.54 37.33
CA ASN A 4 4.84 0.83 37.36
C ASN A 4 4.92 1.47 35.97
N LEU A 5 4.01 2.43 35.73
CA LEU A 5 4.00 3.22 34.50
C LEU A 5 5.34 3.90 34.23
N GLU A 6 6.03 4.34 35.27
CA GLU A 6 7.36 4.96 35.18
C GLU A 6 8.41 4.04 34.58
N LEU A 7 8.44 2.76 34.98
CA LEU A 7 9.37 1.77 34.43
C LEU A 7 9.05 1.48 32.96
N ILE A 8 7.77 1.43 32.61
CA ILE A 8 7.31 1.25 31.23
C ILE A 8 7.73 2.46 30.37
N ASP A 9 7.58 3.68 30.89
CA ASP A 9 7.99 4.90 30.21
C ASP A 9 9.51 5.00 30.06
N GLU A 10 10.27 4.61 31.07
CA GLU A 10 11.74 4.58 31.01
C GLU A 10 12.25 3.58 29.97
N LEU A 11 11.69 2.35 29.97
CA LEU A 11 12.04 1.33 28.98
C LEU A 11 11.68 1.75 27.56
N ARG A 12 10.50 2.37 27.37
CA ARG A 12 10.08 2.93 26.09
C ARG A 12 11.05 4.02 25.60
N LYS A 13 11.46 4.93 26.48
CA LYS A 13 12.43 5.99 26.13
C LYS A 13 13.79 5.44 25.72
N ARG A 14 14.25 4.35 26.36
CA ARG A 14 15.57 3.75 26.08
C ARG A 14 15.59 2.82 24.87
N ALA A 15 14.52 2.06 24.64
CA ALA A 15 14.47 1.02 23.59
C ALA A 15 13.61 1.39 22.37
N ASN A 16 12.90 2.52 22.40
CA ASN A 16 11.97 2.98 21.35
C ASN A 16 10.89 1.94 20.98
N VAL A 17 10.23 1.39 22.01
CA VAL A 17 9.20 0.35 21.86
C VAL A 17 7.82 0.86 22.29
N SER A 18 6.75 0.22 21.81
CA SER A 18 5.40 0.59 22.24
C SER A 18 5.15 0.29 23.73
N TYR A 19 4.15 0.93 24.34
CA TYR A 19 3.75 0.66 25.73
C TYR A 19 3.42 -0.83 25.96
N GLU A 20 2.79 -1.48 24.98
CA GLU A 20 2.48 -2.91 25.02
C GLU A 20 3.74 -3.77 25.05
N GLU A 21 4.73 -3.43 24.22
CA GLU A 21 6.01 -4.14 24.16
C GLU A 21 6.85 -3.92 25.42
N ALA A 22 6.90 -2.69 25.93
CA ALA A 22 7.59 -2.37 27.17
C ALA A 22 6.94 -3.09 28.36
N LYS A 23 5.60 -3.11 28.44
CA LYS A 23 4.87 -3.86 29.45
C LYS A 23 5.15 -5.35 29.36
N ALA A 24 5.04 -5.94 28.16
CA ALA A 24 5.28 -7.38 27.97
C ALA A 24 6.73 -7.79 28.27
N ALA A 25 7.71 -6.95 27.94
CA ALA A 25 9.12 -7.18 28.28
C ALA A 25 9.35 -7.11 29.79
N LEU A 26 8.78 -6.11 30.47
CA LEU A 26 8.86 -6.00 31.93
C LEU A 26 8.11 -7.14 32.63
N GLU A 27 6.98 -7.61 32.10
CA GLU A 27 6.25 -8.77 32.65
C GLU A 27 7.09 -10.05 32.56
N LYS A 28 7.74 -10.29 31.43
CA LYS A 28 8.61 -11.46 31.24
C LYS A 28 9.90 -11.40 32.06
N CYS A 29 10.43 -10.20 32.25
CA CYS A 29 11.65 -9.93 33.02
C CYS A 29 11.36 -9.53 34.47
N ASN A 30 10.16 -9.82 34.98
CA ASN A 30 9.76 -9.59 36.37
C ASN A 30 9.99 -8.16 36.90
N GLY A 31 9.87 -7.15 36.03
CA GLY A 31 10.07 -5.73 36.34
C GLY A 31 11.54 -5.27 36.27
N ASN A 32 12.47 -6.12 35.82
CA ASN A 32 13.86 -5.74 35.64
C ASN A 32 14.07 -5.02 34.30
N ILE A 33 14.36 -3.71 34.36
CA ILE A 33 14.61 -2.88 33.17
C ILE A 33 15.81 -3.37 32.34
N LEU A 34 16.90 -3.80 32.99
CA LEU A 34 18.11 -4.24 32.28
C LEU A 34 17.86 -5.54 31.53
N GLU A 35 17.21 -6.52 32.17
CA GLU A 35 16.84 -7.76 31.48
C GLU A 35 15.80 -7.50 30.39
N ALA A 36 14.85 -6.58 30.61
CA ALA A 36 13.89 -6.19 29.59
C ALA A 36 14.56 -5.51 28.39
N LEU A 37 15.59 -4.68 28.60
CA LEU A 37 16.42 -4.10 27.54
C LEU A 37 17.14 -5.19 26.75
N VAL A 38 17.84 -6.10 27.42
CA VAL A 38 18.54 -7.22 26.78
C VAL A 38 17.56 -8.15 26.03
N TYR A 39 16.36 -8.36 26.59
CA TYR A 39 15.30 -9.14 25.98
C TYR A 39 14.74 -8.49 24.69
N LEU A 40 14.64 -7.17 24.67
CA LEU A 40 14.23 -6.40 23.48
C LEU A 40 15.35 -6.32 22.44
N GLU A 41 16.61 -6.17 22.86
CA GLU A 41 17.80 -6.25 22.00
C GLU A 41 17.92 -7.60 21.31
N LYS A 42 17.82 -8.71 22.06
CA LYS A 42 17.90 -10.08 21.52
C LYS A 42 16.79 -10.40 20.53
N GLN A 43 15.62 -9.78 20.67
CA GLN A 43 14.51 -9.94 19.72
C GLN A 43 14.64 -9.10 18.47
N ASN A 44 15.74 -8.35 18.28
CA ASN A 44 15.87 -7.38 17.19
C ASN A 44 14.68 -6.38 17.17
N LYS A 45 14.06 -6.18 18.35
CA LYS A 45 12.95 -5.25 18.59
C LYS A 45 13.46 -3.88 19.07
N VAL A 46 14.78 -3.66 19.06
CA VAL A 46 15.33 -2.32 19.00
C VAL A 46 14.94 -1.77 17.63
N LYS A 47 13.79 -1.09 17.62
CA LYS A 47 13.34 -0.32 16.47
C LYS A 47 14.32 0.84 16.36
N SER A 48 15.35 0.67 15.53
CA SER A 48 16.19 1.79 15.13
C SER A 48 15.26 2.93 14.72
N GLU A 49 15.46 4.10 15.31
CA GLU A 49 14.87 5.37 14.90
C GLU A 49 15.15 5.70 13.42
N GLU A 50 15.98 4.90 12.74
CA GLU A 50 16.20 4.90 11.30
C GLU A 50 15.07 4.20 10.54
N ASP A 51 13.87 4.79 10.56
CA ASP A 51 13.20 5.12 9.29
C ASP A 51 11.91 5.94 9.47
N ASN A 52 11.98 6.99 10.31
CA ASN A 52 11.00 8.06 10.22
C ASN A 52 10.92 8.64 8.79
N SER A 53 11.97 8.55 7.98
CA SER A 53 11.94 8.92 6.55
C SER A 53 10.99 8.04 5.74
N LEU A 54 11.10 6.71 5.81
CA LEU A 54 10.18 5.83 5.08
C LEU A 54 8.77 5.91 5.64
N LEU A 55 8.56 5.91 6.95
CA LEU A 55 7.23 6.01 7.54
C LEU A 55 6.56 7.36 7.27
N THR A 56 7.30 8.47 7.28
CA THR A 56 6.74 9.79 6.92
C THR A 56 6.44 9.89 5.43
N LYS A 57 7.29 9.32 4.55
CA LYS A 57 7.00 9.20 3.13
C LYS A 57 5.78 8.32 2.90
N MET A 58 5.66 7.19 3.61
CA MET A 58 4.52 6.29 3.53
C MET A 58 3.24 6.98 3.99
N LYS A 59 3.25 7.72 5.11
CA LYS A 59 2.11 8.53 5.57
C LYS A 59 1.72 9.60 4.55
N LYS A 60 2.68 10.29 3.93
CA LYS A 60 2.42 11.27 2.86
C LYS A 60 1.80 10.60 1.63
N LEU A 61 2.29 9.43 1.22
CA LEU A 61 1.74 8.65 0.12
C LEU A 61 0.35 8.09 0.42
N LEU A 62 0.09 7.65 1.66
CA LEU A 62 -1.22 7.20 2.12
C LEU A 62 -2.23 8.35 2.11
N ALA A 63 -1.86 9.51 2.65
CA ALA A 63 -2.74 10.70 2.66
C ALA A 63 -3.05 11.19 1.24
N LYS A 64 -2.04 11.20 0.35
CA LYS A 64 -2.21 11.57 -1.05
C LYS A 64 -3.00 10.51 -1.83
N GLY A 65 -2.72 9.23 -1.60
CA GLY A 65 -3.37 8.11 -2.26
C GLY A 65 -4.83 7.95 -1.86
N ASN A 66 -5.20 8.23 -0.60
CA ASN A 66 -6.60 8.17 -0.16
C ASN A 66 -7.47 9.24 -0.83
N SER A 67 -6.83 10.34 -1.25
CA SER A 67 -7.48 11.42 -1.99
C SER A 67 -7.55 11.16 -3.50
N THR A 68 -6.92 10.08 -4.00
CA THR A 68 -6.94 9.70 -5.42
C THR A 68 -7.79 8.45 -5.60
N LYS A 69 -8.73 8.48 -6.54
CA LYS A 69 -9.59 7.34 -6.88
C LYS A 69 -9.05 6.65 -8.13
N PHE A 70 -8.88 5.34 -8.03
CA PHE A 70 -8.70 4.42 -9.13
C PHE A 70 -10.07 4.01 -9.68
N ILE A 71 -10.30 4.27 -10.95
CA ILE A 71 -11.60 4.07 -11.59
C ILE A 71 -11.43 3.25 -12.86
N VAL A 72 -12.23 2.20 -12.98
CA VAL A 72 -12.30 1.37 -14.19
C VAL A 72 -13.68 1.58 -14.82
N LYS A 73 -13.70 2.10 -16.05
CA LYS A 73 -14.93 2.40 -16.81
C LYS A 73 -15.03 1.48 -18.03
N LYS A 74 -16.24 1.08 -18.40
CA LYS A 74 -16.52 0.40 -19.68
C LYS A 74 -17.63 1.15 -20.41
N LYS A 75 -17.33 1.64 -21.61
CA LYS A 75 -18.19 2.59 -22.35
C LYS A 75 -18.42 3.84 -21.49
N GLU A 76 -19.53 3.90 -20.75
CA GLU A 76 -19.87 5.00 -19.83
C GLU A 76 -20.21 4.55 -18.40
N ASN A 77 -20.27 3.23 -18.14
CA ASN A 77 -20.56 2.71 -16.81
C ASN A 77 -19.28 2.54 -15.98
N ILE A 78 -19.33 3.00 -14.73
CA ILE A 78 -18.26 2.82 -13.75
C ILE A 78 -18.39 1.40 -13.18
N ALA A 79 -17.43 0.54 -13.47
CA ALA A 79 -17.40 -0.83 -12.94
C ALA A 79 -16.73 -0.89 -11.57
N ILE A 80 -15.66 -0.12 -11.37
CA ILE A 80 -14.88 -0.09 -10.13
C ILE A 80 -14.52 1.37 -9.83
N SER A 81 -14.72 1.79 -8.59
CA SER A 81 -14.31 3.09 -8.07
C SER A 81 -13.81 2.91 -6.64
N VAL A 82 -12.49 2.90 -6.46
CA VAL A 82 -11.84 2.68 -5.16
C VAL A 82 -10.69 3.63 -4.95
N PRO A 83 -10.34 4.02 -3.71
CA PRO A 83 -9.13 4.78 -3.44
C PRO A 83 -7.87 4.04 -3.90
N VAL A 84 -6.86 4.76 -4.37
CA VAL A 84 -5.58 4.19 -4.83
C VAL A 84 -4.85 3.49 -3.67
N THR A 85 -5.06 3.91 -2.43
CA THR A 85 -4.54 3.21 -1.25
C THR A 85 -5.01 1.77 -1.18
N LEU A 86 -6.31 1.53 -1.38
CA LEU A 86 -6.88 0.19 -1.35
C LEU A 86 -6.35 -0.65 -2.52
N ALA A 87 -6.34 -0.08 -3.73
CA ALA A 87 -5.78 -0.75 -4.90
C ALA A 87 -4.28 -1.10 -4.71
N GLY A 88 -3.52 -0.21 -4.07
CA GLY A 88 -2.12 -0.43 -3.74
C GLY A 88 -1.91 -1.59 -2.77
N VAL A 89 -2.73 -1.70 -1.72
CA VAL A 89 -2.66 -2.82 -0.77
C VAL A 89 -2.93 -4.15 -1.47
N VAL A 90 -3.96 -4.22 -2.32
CA VAL A 90 -4.27 -5.43 -3.11
C VAL A 90 -3.11 -5.81 -4.03
N THR A 91 -2.49 -4.81 -4.66
CA THR A 91 -1.33 -5.03 -5.56
C THR A 91 -0.13 -5.62 -4.81
N VAL A 92 0.11 -5.19 -3.57
CA VAL A 92 1.19 -5.73 -2.73
C VAL A 92 0.90 -7.16 -2.28
N VAL A 93 -0.34 -7.46 -1.90
CA VAL A 93 -0.77 -8.79 -1.43
C VAL A 93 -0.81 -9.81 -2.58
N ALA A 94 -1.28 -9.40 -3.76
CA ALA A 94 -1.50 -10.27 -4.90
C ALA A 94 -1.03 -9.64 -6.22
N PRO A 95 0.30 -9.49 -6.44
CA PRO A 95 0.84 -8.79 -7.61
C PRO A 95 0.52 -9.50 -8.92
N HIS A 96 0.66 -10.84 -8.96
CA HIS A 96 0.42 -11.64 -10.17
C HIS A 96 -1.04 -11.56 -10.63
N ILE A 97 -2.00 -11.69 -9.70
CA ILE A 97 -3.44 -11.58 -10.00
C ILE A 97 -3.78 -10.19 -10.50
N THR A 98 -3.21 -9.15 -9.88
CA THR A 98 -3.45 -7.76 -10.26
C THR A 98 -2.99 -7.50 -11.69
N ILE A 99 -1.77 -7.91 -12.04
CA ILE A 99 -1.22 -7.73 -13.40
C ILE A 99 -2.08 -8.45 -14.44
N LEU A 100 -2.48 -9.70 -14.17
CA LEU A 100 -3.34 -10.47 -15.06
C LEU A 100 -4.71 -9.79 -15.25
N SER A 101 -5.34 -9.34 -14.16
CA SER A 101 -6.63 -8.65 -14.23
C SER A 101 -6.56 -7.35 -15.02
N LEU A 102 -5.45 -6.61 -14.90
CA LEU A 102 -5.22 -5.37 -15.64
C LEU A 102 -5.09 -5.65 -17.14
N GLY A 103 -4.36 -6.71 -17.51
CA GLY A 103 -4.22 -7.15 -18.90
C GLY A 103 -5.55 -7.55 -19.52
N ILE A 104 -6.34 -8.38 -18.81
CA ILE A 104 -7.68 -8.79 -19.25
C ILE A 104 -8.61 -7.57 -19.38
N ALA A 105 -8.57 -6.64 -18.42
CA ALA A 105 -9.38 -5.44 -18.45
C ALA A 105 -9.10 -4.60 -19.73
N LEU A 106 -7.83 -4.40 -20.08
CA LEU A 106 -7.45 -3.66 -21.29
C LEU A 106 -7.95 -4.36 -22.57
N ILE A 107 -7.75 -5.67 -22.70
CA ILE A 107 -8.18 -6.44 -23.88
C ILE A 107 -9.72 -6.48 -24.00
N ALA A 108 -10.42 -6.52 -22.87
CA ALA A 108 -11.88 -6.49 -22.81
C ALA A 108 -12.48 -5.07 -23.03
N GLY A 109 -11.65 -4.05 -23.25
CA GLY A 109 -12.07 -2.68 -23.55
C GLY A 109 -12.45 -1.85 -22.32
N TYR A 110 -11.95 -2.21 -21.13
CA TYR A 110 -12.06 -1.36 -19.95
C TYR A 110 -11.00 -0.25 -19.98
N ARG A 111 -11.41 0.95 -19.58
CA ARG A 111 -10.57 2.15 -19.50
C ARG A 111 -10.25 2.46 -18.05
N ILE A 112 -8.96 2.55 -17.75
CA ILE A 112 -8.45 2.88 -16.41
C ILE A 112 -8.23 4.38 -16.31
N LYS A 113 -8.73 4.99 -15.22
CA LYS A 113 -8.59 6.42 -14.93
C LYS A 113 -8.25 6.64 -13.45
N PHE A 114 -7.54 7.73 -13.20
CA PHE A 114 -7.18 8.22 -11.89
C PHE A 114 -7.72 9.64 -11.70
N GLU A 115 -8.57 9.82 -10.70
CA GLU A 115 -9.15 11.12 -10.34
C GLU A 115 -8.55 11.59 -9.00
N GLY A 116 -8.05 12.82 -8.93
CA GLY A 116 -7.51 13.39 -7.70
C GLY A 116 -8.58 13.90 -6.73
N LYS A 117 -8.14 14.57 -5.65
CA LYS A 117 -8.99 15.02 -4.52
C LYS A 117 -10.19 15.87 -4.93
N ASN A 118 -10.08 16.61 -6.04
CA ASN A 118 -11.11 17.53 -6.55
C ASN A 118 -11.71 17.05 -7.88
N GLY A 119 -11.57 15.76 -8.24
CA GLY A 119 -11.98 15.25 -9.55
C GLY A 119 -11.06 15.67 -10.70
N GLU A 120 -9.91 16.29 -10.40
CA GLU A 120 -8.93 16.68 -11.41
C GLU A 120 -8.37 15.44 -12.12
N ASN A 121 -8.29 15.53 -13.45
CA ASN A 121 -7.74 14.49 -14.31
C ASN A 121 -6.20 14.45 -14.18
N MET A 122 -5.66 13.35 -13.67
CA MET A 122 -4.22 13.20 -13.48
C MET A 122 -3.49 13.00 -14.82
N LYS A 123 -2.27 13.55 -14.94
CA LYS A 123 -1.40 13.39 -16.13
C LYS A 123 -1.23 11.92 -16.57
N VAL A 124 -1.28 10.98 -15.63
CA VAL A 124 -1.14 9.53 -15.87
C VAL A 124 -2.24 8.98 -16.77
N ASN A 125 -3.41 9.60 -16.78
CA ASN A 125 -4.55 9.14 -17.60
C ASN A 125 -4.22 9.20 -19.08
N LYS A 126 -3.43 10.18 -19.53
CA LYS A 126 -2.94 10.26 -20.92
C LYS A 126 -2.11 9.04 -21.30
N THR A 127 -1.36 8.46 -20.36
CA THR A 127 -0.58 7.23 -20.58
C THR A 127 -1.50 6.03 -20.73
N PHE A 128 -2.48 5.87 -19.83
CA PHE A 128 -3.46 4.79 -19.92
C PHE A 128 -4.33 4.88 -21.18
N ASP A 129 -4.68 6.09 -21.61
CA ASP A 129 -5.42 6.29 -22.86
C ASP A 129 -4.61 5.82 -24.08
N LYS A 130 -3.32 6.16 -24.14
CA LYS A 130 -2.41 5.68 -25.20
C LYS A 130 -2.28 4.16 -25.21
N ILE A 131 -2.10 3.55 -24.03
CA ILE A 131 -2.01 2.10 -23.88
C ILE A 131 -3.29 1.45 -24.41
N SER A 132 -4.45 1.96 -24.00
CA SER A 132 -5.72 1.38 -24.44
C SER A 132 -5.94 1.56 -25.94
N VAL A 133 -5.53 2.67 -26.56
CA VAL A 133 -5.56 2.83 -28.02
C VAL A 133 -4.65 1.81 -28.72
N ALA A 134 -3.45 1.57 -28.19
CA ALA A 134 -2.53 0.57 -28.73
C ALA A 134 -3.10 -0.85 -28.64
N VAL A 135 -3.71 -1.20 -27.50
CA VAL A 135 -4.37 -2.51 -27.31
C VAL A 135 -5.58 -2.64 -28.23
N ASP A 136 -6.42 -1.61 -28.38
CA ASP A 136 -7.56 -1.62 -29.29
C ASP A 136 -7.10 -1.82 -30.75
N THR A 137 -6.01 -1.16 -31.15
CA THR A 137 -5.41 -1.30 -32.48
C THR A 137 -4.88 -2.72 -32.70
N ALA A 138 -4.14 -3.26 -31.73
CA ALA A 138 -3.62 -4.62 -31.80
C ALA A 138 -4.75 -5.66 -31.88
N LYS A 139 -5.79 -5.50 -31.06
CA LYS A 139 -6.98 -6.35 -31.09
C LYS A 139 -7.65 -6.33 -32.46
N LYS A 140 -7.83 -5.15 -33.05
CA LYS A 140 -8.42 -5.01 -34.39
C LYS A 140 -7.62 -5.77 -35.44
N LYS A 141 -6.29 -5.59 -35.47
CA LYS A 141 -5.40 -6.31 -36.41
C LYS A 141 -5.51 -7.84 -36.28
N LEU A 142 -5.51 -8.37 -35.05
CA LEU A 142 -5.66 -9.81 -34.82
C LEU A 142 -7.00 -10.34 -35.34
N THR A 143 -8.07 -9.57 -35.18
CA THR A 143 -9.41 -10.00 -35.61
C THR A 143 -9.61 -9.90 -37.13
N GLU A 144 -8.87 -9.00 -37.81
CA GLU A 144 -8.92 -8.82 -39.27
C GLU A 144 -8.08 -9.88 -40.02
N ASP A 145 -6.95 -10.34 -39.47
CA ASP A 145 -6.13 -11.41 -40.07
C ASP A 145 -6.83 -12.79 -40.04
N ASP A 146 -7.58 -13.10 -38.98
CA ASP A 146 -8.36 -14.35 -38.88
C ASP A 146 -9.59 -14.38 -39.83
N ALA A 147 -10.11 -13.22 -40.25
CA ALA A 147 -11.26 -13.13 -41.16
C ALA A 147 -10.87 -13.21 -42.65
N SER A 148 -9.57 -13.18 -42.97
CA SER A 148 -9.01 -13.21 -44.32
C SER A 148 -8.55 -14.62 -44.77
N LYS A 149 -8.75 -15.66 -43.96
CA LYS A 149 -8.26 -17.01 -44.22
C LYS A 149 -9.39 -18.03 -44.41
#